data_AF-A0A3R6FMJ6-F1
#
_entry.id   AF-A0A3R6FMJ6-F1
#
_cell.length_a   1.000
_cell.length_b   1.000
_cell.length_c   1.000
_cell.angle_alpha   90.00
_cell.angle_beta   90.00
_cell.angle_gamma   90.00
#
_symmetry.space_group_name_H-M   'P 1'
#
loop_
_entity.id
_entity.type
_entity.pdbx_description
1 polymer ?
#
loop_
_entity_poly.entity_id
_entity_poly.type
_entity_poly.pdbx_seq_one_letter_code
_entity_poly.pdbx_strand_id
1 'polypeptide(L)'
;MHIDFAPPSNGTYNNSGSSRQLANYMEHEDLERMEKDIFTEGFFNLTDDNIYKSKVIKDIDSNIGQLLKTDAKFYAIHVSPSENELRAMGNTEQEKAEAMKRYIREVFIPEYAKNFNKELSASDIKFYGKIHFDRSRSDNKLNMHCHLIVSRKDQANKKKLSPLTNHRNTTNGVIKGGFERVNLFRRVEQGFDKLFGYNRELTESFDYYKGMKNSPLTEQLKRQEYEIQSNTRKAEIFQDNKLDFLFTFNLENKERNNQTFNTEEPVITKQKNCISVSPSSNIENSFISGSPLSFVTSGKTPLNHEEQIPKSKKKKRKHRRL
;
A
#
# COMPACT_ATOMS: atom_id res chain seq x y z
N MET A 1 -2.96 -0.42 1.50
CA MET A 1 -2.00 0.24 0.60
C MET A 1 -0.80 0.73 1.40
N HIS A 2 0.41 0.25 1.12
CA HIS A 2 1.62 0.74 1.79
C HIS A 2 2.25 1.87 0.98
N ILE A 3 2.33 3.07 1.57
CA ILE A 3 2.98 4.23 0.95
C ILE A 3 4.07 4.74 1.87
N ASP A 4 5.27 4.91 1.31
CA ASP A 4 6.41 5.41 2.05
C ASP A 4 7.10 6.57 1.33
N PHE A 5 7.64 7.50 2.10
CA PHE A 5 8.48 8.58 1.60
C PHE A 5 9.92 8.25 1.93
N ALA A 6 10.71 7.89 0.91
CA ALA A 6 12.08 7.47 1.16
C ALA A 6 12.86 8.61 1.84
N PRO A 7 13.52 8.34 2.97
CA PRO A 7 14.31 9.35 3.65
C PRO A 7 15.48 9.78 2.77
N PRO A 8 15.87 11.07 2.77
CA PRO A 8 17.09 11.50 2.12
C PRO A 8 18.28 10.70 2.66
N SER A 9 19.10 10.17 1.76
CA SER A 9 20.31 9.42 2.11
C SER A 9 21.48 9.87 1.26
N ASN A 10 22.71 9.44 1.59
CA ASN A 10 23.87 9.68 0.75
C ASN A 10 23.95 8.72 -0.46
N GLY A 11 23.04 7.75 -0.56
CA GLY A 11 22.99 6.74 -1.61
C GLY A 11 21.92 7.03 -2.67
N THR A 12 21.21 6.00 -3.11
CA THR A 12 20.19 6.05 -4.18
C THR A 12 19.17 7.18 -4.03
N TYR A 13 18.76 7.46 -2.80
CA TYR A 13 17.75 8.47 -2.46
C TYR A 13 18.35 9.83 -2.12
N ASN A 14 19.60 10.12 -2.52
CA ASN A 14 20.18 11.45 -2.39
C ASN A 14 19.41 12.44 -3.26
N ASN A 15 18.69 13.33 -2.60
CA ASN A 15 17.85 14.30 -3.27
C ASN A 15 18.43 15.72 -3.26
N SER A 16 19.64 15.93 -2.76
CA SER A 16 20.27 17.27 -2.80
C SER A 16 20.87 17.60 -4.18
N GLY A 17 21.15 16.57 -4.98
CA GLY A 17 21.72 16.66 -6.33
C GLY A 17 20.76 16.25 -7.44
N SER A 18 21.32 15.68 -8.50
CA SER A 18 20.60 15.18 -9.67
C SER A 18 19.73 13.95 -9.34
N SER A 19 18.56 13.88 -9.96
CA SER A 19 17.66 12.72 -9.94
C SER A 19 18.19 11.51 -10.71
N ARG A 20 19.31 11.65 -11.42
CA ARG A 20 19.95 10.59 -12.22
C ARG A 20 20.20 9.30 -11.45
N GLN A 21 20.65 9.39 -10.20
CA GLN A 21 20.95 8.19 -9.42
C GLN A 21 19.70 7.37 -9.15
N LEU A 22 18.60 8.04 -8.75
CA LEU A 22 17.32 7.40 -8.53
C LEU A 22 16.70 6.88 -9.83
N ALA A 23 16.73 7.67 -10.90
CA ALA A 23 16.17 7.26 -12.19
C ALA A 23 16.94 6.07 -12.79
N ASN A 24 18.27 6.02 -12.60
CA ASN A 24 19.07 4.84 -12.95
C ASN A 24 18.65 3.63 -12.13
N TYR A 25 18.55 3.77 -10.80
CA TYR A 25 18.13 2.69 -9.92
C TYR A 25 16.78 2.11 -10.33
N MET A 26 15.80 2.96 -10.65
CA MET A 26 14.49 2.53 -11.14
C MET A 26 14.59 1.75 -12.46
N GLU A 27 15.47 2.11 -13.41
CA GLU A 27 15.67 1.25 -14.58
C GLU A 27 16.40 -0.06 -14.25
N HIS A 28 17.30 -0.05 -13.26
CA HIS A 28 18.07 -1.25 -12.90
C HIS A 28 17.18 -2.35 -12.30
N GLU A 29 16.07 -2.00 -11.64
CA GLU A 29 15.10 -2.97 -11.11
C GLU A 29 14.45 -3.83 -12.22
N ASP A 30 14.43 -3.34 -13.47
CA ASP A 30 13.85 -4.07 -14.60
C ASP A 30 14.87 -4.87 -15.42
N LEU A 31 16.18 -4.72 -15.15
CA LEU A 31 17.23 -5.31 -15.99
C LEU A 31 17.08 -6.82 -16.16
N GLU A 32 16.78 -7.55 -15.09
CA GLU A 32 16.59 -9.02 -15.17
C GLU A 32 15.38 -9.42 -16.03
N ARG A 33 14.35 -8.57 -16.09
CA ARG A 33 13.17 -8.79 -16.95
C ARG A 33 13.49 -8.44 -18.40
N MET A 34 14.19 -7.33 -18.62
CA MET A 34 14.65 -6.91 -19.96
C MET A 34 15.59 -7.95 -20.59
N GLU A 35 16.51 -8.53 -19.82
CA GLU A 35 17.41 -9.60 -20.28
C GLU A 35 16.66 -10.87 -20.71
N LYS A 36 15.49 -11.12 -20.11
CA LYS A 36 14.61 -12.25 -20.43
C LYS A 36 13.55 -11.91 -21.47
N ASP A 37 13.60 -10.71 -22.08
CA ASP A 37 12.60 -10.18 -23.00
C ASP A 37 11.17 -10.21 -22.44
N ILE A 38 11.06 -10.03 -21.12
CA ILE A 38 9.79 -9.94 -20.39
C ILE A 38 9.34 -8.49 -20.40
N PHE A 39 8.03 -8.27 -20.52
CA PHE A 39 7.41 -6.95 -20.47
C PHE A 39 7.84 -6.13 -19.25
N THR A 40 8.18 -4.86 -19.49
CA THR A 40 8.54 -3.85 -18.49
C THR A 40 7.85 -2.53 -18.80
N GLU A 41 7.50 -1.78 -17.76
CA GLU A 41 6.83 -0.49 -17.92
C GLU A 41 7.82 0.67 -18.11
N GLY A 42 7.47 1.61 -18.99
CA GLY A 42 8.20 2.87 -19.13
C GLY A 42 7.96 3.81 -17.96
N PHE A 43 8.69 4.93 -17.90
CA PHE A 43 8.27 6.00 -17.00
C PHE A 43 6.95 6.61 -17.49
N PHE A 44 6.14 7.12 -16.57
CA PHE A 44 4.89 7.81 -16.87
C PHE A 44 4.77 9.07 -16.03
N ASN A 45 3.90 10.00 -16.45
CA ASN A 45 3.50 11.17 -15.66
C ASN A 45 1.97 11.29 -15.63
N LEU A 46 1.44 12.48 -15.37
CA LEU A 46 0.00 12.72 -15.31
C LEU A 46 -0.74 12.35 -16.61
N THR A 47 -0.14 12.58 -17.78
CA THR A 47 -0.78 12.45 -19.09
C THR A 47 -0.08 11.47 -20.03
N ASP A 48 1.23 11.34 -19.92
CA ASP A 48 2.07 10.62 -20.86
C ASP A 48 2.57 9.31 -20.24
N ASP A 49 2.71 8.30 -21.10
CA ASP A 49 3.36 7.02 -20.82
C ASP A 49 4.66 6.90 -21.63
N ASN A 50 5.46 5.86 -21.35
CA ASN A 50 6.67 5.51 -22.12
C ASN A 50 7.71 6.65 -22.23
N ILE A 51 7.86 7.41 -21.15
CA ILE A 51 8.79 8.53 -21.06
C ILE A 51 10.22 8.00 -20.88
N TYR A 52 11.15 8.49 -21.69
CA TYR A 52 12.56 8.15 -21.53
C TYR A 52 13.17 8.71 -20.24
N LYS A 53 14.01 7.92 -19.56
CA LYS A 53 14.76 8.36 -18.37
C LYS A 53 15.50 9.68 -18.56
N SER A 54 16.11 9.91 -19.72
CA SER A 54 16.85 11.14 -20.01
C SER A 54 15.96 12.38 -19.89
N LYS A 55 14.69 12.28 -20.31
CA LYS A 55 13.68 13.33 -20.16
C LYS A 55 13.29 13.51 -18.70
N VAL A 56 13.06 12.42 -17.96
CA VAL A 56 12.78 12.47 -16.51
C VAL A 56 13.87 13.24 -15.77
N ILE A 57 15.14 12.87 -15.98
CA ILE A 57 16.28 13.51 -15.33
C ILE A 57 16.34 14.99 -15.68
N LYS A 58 16.26 15.34 -16.98
CA LYS A 58 16.30 16.73 -17.44
C LYS A 58 15.18 17.55 -16.80
N ASP A 59 13.95 17.04 -16.83
CA ASP A 59 12.77 17.78 -16.41
C ASP A 59 12.73 17.99 -14.88
N ILE A 60 13.20 17.02 -14.08
CA ILE A 60 13.31 17.17 -12.62
C ILE A 60 14.49 18.06 -12.25
N ASP A 61 15.66 17.85 -12.84
CA ASP A 61 16.89 18.57 -12.48
C ASP A 61 16.85 20.04 -12.90
N SER A 62 16.05 20.40 -13.91
CA SER A 62 15.82 21.79 -14.29
C SER A 62 14.78 22.51 -13.43
N ASN A 63 13.96 21.78 -12.64
CA ASN A 63 12.87 22.35 -11.84
C ASN A 63 13.32 22.68 -10.40
N ILE A 64 14.40 23.45 -10.26
CA ILE A 64 15.08 23.70 -8.98
C ILE A 64 15.13 25.20 -8.59
N GLY A 65 14.20 26.00 -9.11
CA GLY A 65 14.19 27.45 -8.95
C GLY A 65 14.24 27.88 -7.49
N GLN A 66 15.24 28.70 -7.17
CA GLN A 66 15.50 29.24 -5.82
C GLN A 66 15.75 28.16 -4.74
N LEU A 67 16.16 26.96 -5.13
CA LEU A 67 16.67 25.94 -4.21
C LEU A 67 18.18 26.09 -4.05
N LEU A 68 18.66 26.00 -2.81
CA LEU A 68 20.08 26.02 -2.49
C LEU A 68 20.75 24.69 -2.87
N LYS A 69 22.08 24.64 -2.82
CA LYS A 69 22.83 23.39 -3.11
C LYS A 69 22.43 22.25 -2.17
N THR A 70 22.25 22.55 -0.89
CA THR A 70 21.89 21.57 0.16
C THR A 70 20.40 21.26 0.24
N ASP A 71 19.56 22.04 -0.45
CA ASP A 71 18.12 21.81 -0.47
C ASP A 71 17.80 20.49 -1.20
N ALA A 72 16.87 19.70 -0.69
CA ALA A 72 16.23 18.63 -1.48
C ALA A 72 15.70 19.21 -2.80
N LYS A 73 15.84 18.49 -3.91
CA LYS A 73 15.40 18.84 -5.28
C LYS A 73 14.17 18.04 -5.69
N PHE A 74 14.07 16.83 -5.18
CA PHE A 74 12.94 15.93 -5.39
C PHE A 74 12.69 15.07 -4.13
N TYR A 75 11.62 14.30 -4.14
CA TYR A 75 11.30 13.30 -3.13
C TYR A 75 10.96 12.00 -3.85
N ALA A 76 11.47 10.89 -3.31
CA ALA A 76 11.11 9.56 -3.75
C ALA A 76 9.94 9.05 -2.91
N ILE A 77 8.95 8.47 -3.57
CA ILE A 77 7.77 7.90 -2.93
C ILE A 77 7.59 6.48 -3.44
N HIS A 78 7.37 5.54 -2.54
CA HIS A 78 7.04 4.17 -2.87
C HIS A 78 5.55 3.95 -2.65
N VAL A 79 4.87 3.43 -3.66
CA VAL A 79 3.47 3.00 -3.57
C VAL A 79 3.44 1.50 -3.82
N SER A 80 3.02 0.75 -2.81
CA SER A 80 3.03 -0.71 -2.83
C SER A 80 1.68 -1.23 -2.34
N PRO A 81 0.77 -1.58 -3.25
CA PRO A 81 -0.49 -2.21 -2.87
C PRO A 81 -0.24 -3.59 -2.24
N SER A 82 -1.18 -4.05 -1.42
CA SER A 82 -1.23 -5.44 -0.96
C SER A 82 -1.66 -6.37 -2.09
N GLU A 83 -1.49 -7.68 -1.91
CA GLU A 83 -1.98 -8.68 -2.86
C GLU A 83 -3.49 -8.57 -3.12
N ASN A 84 -4.30 -8.29 -2.08
CA ASN A 84 -5.74 -8.11 -2.24
C ASN A 84 -6.07 -6.86 -3.06
N GLU A 85 -5.31 -5.77 -2.87
CA GLU A 85 -5.44 -4.56 -3.68
C GLU A 85 -5.01 -4.79 -5.13
N LEU A 86 -3.93 -5.55 -5.36
CA LEU A 86 -3.48 -5.93 -6.70
C LEU A 86 -4.54 -6.79 -7.41
N ARG A 87 -5.23 -7.71 -6.70
CA ARG A 87 -6.35 -8.47 -7.28
C ARG A 87 -7.51 -7.57 -7.68
N ALA A 88 -7.79 -6.52 -6.91
CA ALA A 88 -8.82 -5.53 -7.26
C ALA A 88 -8.42 -4.62 -8.43
N MET A 89 -7.11 -4.48 -8.70
CA MET A 89 -6.59 -3.71 -9.83
C MET A 89 -6.64 -4.47 -11.17
N GLY A 90 -6.71 -5.80 -11.17
CA GLY A 90 -6.78 -6.59 -12.40
C GLY A 90 -6.30 -8.03 -12.23
N ASN A 91 -6.51 -8.84 -13.27
CA ASN A 91 -6.12 -10.25 -13.29
C ASN A 91 -4.72 -10.43 -13.92
N THR A 92 -4.36 -9.61 -14.91
CA THR A 92 -3.07 -9.67 -15.60
C THR A 92 -2.10 -8.60 -15.08
N GLU A 93 -0.79 -8.78 -15.32
CA GLU A 93 0.22 -7.76 -14.97
C GLU A 93 -0.06 -6.43 -15.69
N GLN A 94 -0.46 -6.47 -16.95
CA GLN A 94 -0.78 -5.29 -17.76
C GLN A 94 -2.00 -4.55 -17.23
N GLU A 95 -3.10 -5.26 -16.94
CA GLU A 95 -4.30 -4.66 -16.32
C GLU A 95 -3.96 -3.99 -14.99
N LYS A 96 -3.17 -4.66 -14.15
CA LYS A 96 -2.72 -4.09 -12.87
C LYS A 96 -1.84 -2.86 -13.08
N ALA A 97 -1.01 -2.82 -14.13
CA ALA A 97 -0.14 -1.69 -14.42
C ALA A 97 -0.94 -0.47 -14.86
N GLU A 98 -1.91 -0.67 -15.75
CA GLU A 98 -2.85 0.37 -16.18
C GLU A 98 -3.69 0.89 -15.01
N ALA A 99 -4.24 -0.01 -14.19
CA ALA A 99 -4.97 0.33 -12.98
C ALA A 99 -4.10 1.08 -11.96
N MET A 100 -2.84 0.70 -11.78
CA MET A 100 -1.91 1.40 -10.90
C MET A 100 -1.59 2.80 -11.42
N LYS A 101 -1.33 2.98 -12.72
CA LYS A 101 -1.17 4.32 -13.34
C LYS A 101 -2.43 5.15 -13.11
N ARG A 102 -3.61 4.56 -13.32
CA ARG A 102 -4.91 5.20 -13.10
C ARG A 102 -5.08 5.65 -11.65
N TYR A 103 -4.77 4.79 -10.68
CA TYR A 103 -4.77 5.13 -9.25
C TYR A 103 -3.84 6.31 -8.95
N ILE A 104 -2.62 6.30 -9.49
CA ILE A 104 -1.66 7.40 -9.29
C ILE A 104 -2.20 8.71 -9.85
N ARG A 105 -2.76 8.69 -11.06
CA ARG A 105 -3.28 9.86 -11.78
C ARG A 105 -4.58 10.43 -11.18
N GLU A 106 -5.53 9.57 -10.84
CA GLU A 106 -6.88 9.96 -10.43
C GLU A 106 -7.03 10.13 -8.91
N VAL A 107 -6.19 9.47 -8.10
CA VAL A 107 -6.31 9.48 -6.65
C VAL A 107 -5.06 10.04 -5.99
N PHE A 108 -3.91 9.38 -6.17
CA PHE A 108 -2.73 9.69 -5.37
C PHE A 108 -2.22 11.12 -5.59
N ILE A 109 -1.96 11.52 -6.84
CA ILE A 109 -1.40 12.83 -7.16
C ILE A 109 -2.38 13.98 -6.85
N PRO A 110 -3.69 13.89 -7.16
CA PRO A 110 -4.67 14.88 -6.73
C PRO A 110 -4.70 15.07 -5.20
N GLU A 111 -4.73 13.98 -4.43
CA GLU A 111 -4.74 14.06 -2.97
C GLU A 111 -3.41 14.54 -2.39
N TYR A 112 -2.29 14.19 -3.04
CA TYR A 112 -0.96 14.72 -2.74
C TYR A 112 -0.91 16.24 -2.91
N ALA A 113 -1.44 16.76 -4.02
CA ALA A 113 -1.48 18.20 -4.32
C ALA A 113 -2.32 18.98 -3.28
N LYS A 114 -3.56 18.51 -3.05
CA LYS A 114 -4.48 19.13 -2.08
C LYS A 114 -3.89 19.16 -0.67
N ASN A 115 -3.12 18.14 -0.28
CA ASN A 115 -2.56 18.02 1.06
C ASN A 115 -1.57 19.13 1.43
N PHE A 116 -1.09 19.93 0.46
CA PHE A 116 -0.24 21.08 0.75
C PHE A 116 -1.01 22.31 1.27
N ASN A 117 -2.33 22.37 1.05
CA ASN A 117 -3.19 23.54 1.31
C ASN A 117 -2.63 24.82 0.66
N LYS A 118 -2.25 24.74 -0.62
CA LYS A 118 -1.67 25.84 -1.40
C LYS A 118 -2.41 26.09 -2.73
N GLU A 119 -3.69 25.70 -2.80
CA GLU A 119 -4.50 25.77 -4.04
C GLU A 119 -3.78 25.08 -5.20
N LEU A 120 -3.32 23.86 -4.95
CA LEU A 120 -2.63 23.04 -5.93
C LEU A 120 -3.58 21.96 -6.43
N SER A 121 -3.47 21.69 -7.71
CA SER A 121 -4.11 20.61 -8.43
C SER A 121 -3.07 19.56 -8.86
N ALA A 122 -3.54 18.44 -9.42
CA ALA A 122 -2.65 17.40 -9.92
C ALA A 122 -1.70 17.92 -11.02
N SER A 123 -2.16 18.83 -11.89
CA SER A 123 -1.34 19.43 -12.95
C SER A 123 -0.23 20.35 -12.45
N ASP A 124 -0.29 20.79 -11.19
CA ASP A 124 0.78 21.57 -10.59
C ASP A 124 1.93 20.69 -10.06
N ILE A 125 1.71 19.38 -9.95
CA ILE A 125 2.70 18.45 -9.40
C ILE A 125 3.55 17.90 -10.53
N LYS A 126 4.83 18.27 -10.55
CA LYS A 126 5.80 17.69 -11.46
C LYS A 126 6.33 16.37 -10.90
N PHE A 127 5.84 15.26 -11.44
CA PHE A 127 6.27 13.92 -11.05
C PHE A 127 6.50 13.01 -12.25
N TYR A 128 7.25 11.94 -12.02
CA TYR A 128 7.36 10.79 -12.90
C TYR A 128 7.28 9.51 -12.06
N GLY A 129 6.54 8.53 -12.54
CA GLY A 129 6.45 7.21 -11.93
C GLY A 129 7.05 6.13 -12.83
N LYS A 130 7.43 5.00 -12.24
CA LYS A 130 7.73 3.75 -12.95
C LYS A 130 7.23 2.58 -12.12
N ILE A 131 6.65 1.58 -12.79
CA ILE A 131 6.04 0.41 -12.16
C ILE A 131 7.00 -0.77 -12.32
N HIS A 132 7.20 -1.49 -11.23
CA HIS A 132 7.97 -2.72 -11.17
C HIS A 132 7.07 -3.87 -10.75
N PHE A 133 7.33 -5.05 -11.32
CA PHE A 133 6.48 -6.24 -11.14
C PHE A 133 7.02 -7.22 -10.10
N ASP A 134 8.29 -7.07 -9.68
CA ASP A 134 8.92 -7.97 -8.71
C ASP A 134 9.73 -7.19 -7.66
N ARG A 135 9.79 -7.75 -6.45
CA ARG A 135 10.80 -7.41 -5.44
C ARG A 135 11.70 -8.64 -5.30
N SER A 136 12.79 -8.67 -6.04
CA SER A 136 13.77 -9.79 -6.13
C SER A 136 14.45 -10.22 -4.81
N ARG A 137 13.98 -9.76 -3.64
CA ARG A 137 14.62 -9.95 -2.33
C ARG A 137 13.88 -10.87 -1.35
N SER A 138 12.78 -11.49 -1.74
CA SER A 138 12.07 -12.47 -0.89
C SER A 138 11.26 -13.44 -1.72
N ASP A 139 11.14 -14.69 -1.27
CA ASP A 139 10.35 -15.77 -1.91
C ASP A 139 8.83 -15.49 -2.03
N ASN A 140 8.39 -14.27 -1.73
CA ASN A 140 7.03 -13.80 -1.97
C ASN A 140 6.88 -13.45 -3.46
N LYS A 141 6.30 -14.38 -4.22
CA LYS A 141 5.97 -14.23 -5.63
C LYS A 141 5.08 -12.99 -5.85
N LEU A 142 5.73 -11.91 -6.33
CA LEU A 142 5.18 -10.71 -6.99
C LEU A 142 4.62 -9.57 -6.11
N ASN A 143 5.47 -8.69 -5.57
CA ASN A 143 5.01 -7.41 -5.03
C ASN A 143 5.16 -6.26 -6.04
N MET A 144 4.22 -6.21 -7.00
CA MET A 144 4.10 -5.11 -7.93
C MET A 144 4.00 -3.77 -7.19
N HIS A 145 4.82 -2.80 -7.56
CA HIS A 145 4.89 -1.51 -6.88
C HIS A 145 5.30 -0.39 -7.84
N CYS A 146 5.06 0.84 -7.41
CA CYS A 146 5.43 2.03 -8.15
C CYS A 146 6.41 2.89 -7.35
N HIS A 147 7.51 3.27 -7.99
CA HIS A 147 8.38 4.35 -7.53
C HIS A 147 7.93 5.65 -8.18
N LEU A 148 7.82 6.71 -7.40
CA LEU A 148 7.56 8.06 -7.89
C LEU A 148 8.74 8.97 -7.55
N ILE A 149 9.16 9.77 -8.53
CA ILE A 149 10.06 10.90 -8.36
C ILE A 149 9.22 12.17 -8.46
N VAL A 150 9.08 12.90 -7.35
CA VAL A 150 8.28 14.14 -7.30
C VAL A 150 9.20 15.33 -7.07
N SER A 151 9.14 16.35 -7.94
CA SER A 151 9.93 17.57 -7.77
C SER A 151 9.54 18.31 -6.48
N ARG A 152 10.53 18.92 -5.80
CA ARG A 152 10.26 19.81 -4.67
C ARG A 152 9.58 21.11 -5.12
N LYS A 153 9.57 21.41 -6.41
CA LYS A 153 8.91 22.59 -6.96
C LYS A 153 7.64 22.16 -7.70
N ASP A 154 6.63 23.01 -7.68
CA ASP A 154 5.51 22.89 -8.60
C ASP A 154 5.99 22.96 -10.06
N GLN A 155 5.12 22.59 -10.99
CA GLN A 155 5.42 22.57 -12.42
C GLN A 155 5.79 23.96 -12.97
N ALA A 156 5.25 25.03 -12.37
CA ALA A 156 5.57 26.42 -12.69
C ALA A 156 6.91 26.91 -12.10
N ASN A 157 7.62 26.08 -11.32
CA ASN A 157 8.87 26.40 -10.64
C ASN A 157 8.78 27.57 -9.62
N LYS A 158 7.60 27.80 -9.04
CA LYS A 158 7.28 28.89 -8.11
C LYS A 158 7.16 28.39 -6.67
N LYS A 159 6.25 27.47 -6.38
CA LYS A 159 5.95 27.01 -5.01
C LYS A 159 6.90 25.89 -4.57
N LYS A 160 7.38 25.93 -3.32
CA LYS A 160 8.13 24.82 -2.68
C LYS A 160 7.15 23.85 -2.02
N LEU A 161 7.27 22.58 -2.37
CA LEU A 161 6.44 21.45 -1.96
C LEU A 161 7.33 20.45 -1.20
N SER A 162 7.15 20.33 0.11
CA SER A 162 7.92 19.39 0.93
C SER A 162 6.97 18.47 1.68
N PRO A 163 6.82 17.19 1.29
CA PRO A 163 5.98 16.24 2.00
C PRO A 163 6.57 15.80 3.34
N LEU A 164 7.86 16.11 3.57
CA LEU A 164 8.60 15.81 4.82
C LEU A 164 8.62 16.99 5.80
N THR A 165 7.82 18.03 5.56
CA THR A 165 7.74 19.17 6.49
C THR A 165 7.09 18.80 7.82
N ASN A 166 7.52 19.47 8.90
CA ASN A 166 6.87 19.38 10.20
C ASN A 166 5.68 20.35 10.33
N HIS A 167 5.53 21.30 9.40
CA HIS A 167 4.41 22.24 9.41
C HIS A 167 3.11 21.53 9.01
N ARG A 168 2.06 21.74 9.81
CA ARG A 168 0.71 21.19 9.58
C ARG A 168 -0.28 22.34 9.61
N ASN A 169 -1.06 22.51 8.55
CA ASN A 169 -2.15 23.50 8.41
C ASN A 169 -1.84 24.87 9.02
N THR A 170 -0.61 25.36 8.83
CA THR A 170 -0.17 26.59 9.47
C THR A 170 -0.82 27.77 8.76
N THR A 171 -1.66 28.53 9.46
CA THR A 171 -2.39 29.68 8.89
C THR A 171 -1.66 31.01 9.08
N ASN A 172 -0.76 31.06 10.07
CA ASN A 172 -0.08 32.27 10.52
C ASN A 172 1.43 32.22 10.26
N GLY A 173 2.01 33.36 9.91
CA GLY A 173 3.44 33.52 9.64
C GLY A 173 3.80 33.41 8.15
N VAL A 174 5.12 33.41 7.88
CA VAL A 174 5.67 33.40 6.51
C VAL A 174 5.41 32.07 5.80
N ILE A 175 5.30 30.97 6.57
CA ILE A 175 5.01 29.64 6.05
C ILE A 175 3.54 29.35 6.28
N LYS A 176 2.74 29.50 5.22
CA LYS A 176 1.34 29.10 5.20
C LYS A 176 1.17 27.70 4.57
N GLY A 177 0.25 26.92 5.12
CA GLY A 177 -0.03 25.54 4.73
C GLY A 177 0.78 24.51 5.51
N GLY A 178 1.02 23.34 4.92
CA GLY A 178 1.73 22.25 5.57
C GLY A 178 1.67 20.98 4.75
N PHE A 179 2.03 19.84 5.32
CA PHE A 179 1.75 18.54 4.72
C PHE A 179 1.48 17.52 5.81
N GLU A 180 0.30 16.90 5.78
CA GLU A 180 -0.09 15.94 6.80
C GLU A 180 -0.14 14.53 6.21
N ARG A 181 0.95 13.77 6.43
CA ARG A 181 1.12 12.41 5.88
C ARG A 181 0.00 11.45 6.28
N VAL A 182 -0.44 11.52 7.53
CA VAL A 182 -1.56 10.70 8.05
C VAL A 182 -2.84 10.95 7.25
N ASN A 183 -3.15 12.22 6.96
CA ASN A 183 -4.33 12.57 6.20
C ASN A 183 -4.22 12.18 4.73
N LEU A 184 -3.02 12.28 4.13
CA LEU A 184 -2.78 11.75 2.80
C LEU A 184 -3.11 10.26 2.76
N PHE A 185 -2.51 9.45 3.65
CA PHE A 185 -2.66 7.99 3.64
C PHE A 185 -4.12 7.57 3.80
N ARG A 186 -4.86 8.21 4.71
CA ARG A 186 -6.31 7.96 4.83
C ARG A 186 -7.08 8.29 3.57
N ARG A 187 -6.83 9.45 2.93
CA ARG A 187 -7.58 9.88 1.74
C ARG A 187 -7.27 9.03 0.51
N VAL A 188 -6.01 8.65 0.32
CA VAL A 188 -5.61 7.82 -0.83
C VAL A 188 -6.02 6.35 -0.66
N GLU A 189 -6.16 5.87 0.59
CA GLU A 189 -6.79 4.58 0.89
C GLU A 189 -8.28 4.61 0.54
N GLN A 190 -9.03 5.59 1.05
CA GLN A 190 -10.45 5.74 0.71
C GLN A 190 -10.68 5.99 -0.79
N GLY A 191 -9.77 6.71 -1.44
CA GLY A 191 -9.81 6.94 -2.87
C GLY A 191 -9.57 5.66 -3.67
N PHE A 192 -8.66 4.80 -3.21
CA PHE A 192 -8.49 3.46 -3.79
C PHE A 192 -9.79 2.66 -3.70
N ASP A 193 -10.38 2.59 -2.50
CA ASP A 193 -11.59 1.82 -2.24
C ASP A 193 -12.74 2.26 -3.15
N LYS A 194 -12.92 3.57 -3.33
CA LYS A 194 -13.92 4.14 -4.25
C LYS A 194 -13.60 3.86 -5.72
N LEU A 195 -12.35 3.98 -6.12
CA LEU A 195 -11.93 3.84 -7.53
C LEU A 195 -12.13 2.41 -8.04
N PHE A 196 -11.83 1.42 -7.19
CA PHE A 196 -11.87 0.00 -7.57
C PHE A 196 -13.05 -0.76 -6.96
N GLY A 197 -13.93 -0.09 -6.21
CA GLY A 197 -15.02 -0.76 -5.48
C GLY A 197 -14.51 -1.78 -4.45
N TYR A 198 -13.34 -1.52 -3.87
CA TYR A 198 -12.69 -2.45 -2.94
C TYR A 198 -13.32 -2.34 -1.56
N ASN A 199 -13.93 -3.44 -1.09
CA ASN A 199 -14.51 -3.52 0.25
C ASN A 199 -13.42 -3.91 1.27
N ARG A 200 -12.70 -2.90 1.76
CA ARG A 200 -11.58 -3.08 2.67
C ARG A 200 -12.01 -3.62 4.03
N GLU A 201 -11.35 -4.67 4.48
CA GLU A 201 -11.46 -5.21 5.84
C GLU A 201 -10.92 -4.19 6.86
N LEU A 202 -11.51 -4.11 8.06
CA LEU A 202 -11.07 -3.17 9.10
C LEU A 202 -9.58 -3.33 9.42
N THR A 203 -9.10 -4.57 9.44
CA THR A 203 -7.70 -4.91 9.75
C THR A 203 -6.71 -4.50 8.69
N GLU A 204 -7.17 -4.30 7.45
CA GLU A 204 -6.37 -3.81 6.34
C GLU A 204 -6.27 -2.28 6.32
N SER A 205 -7.10 -1.58 7.10
CA SER A 205 -7.15 -0.12 7.10
C SER A 205 -5.90 0.50 7.72
N PHE A 206 -5.49 1.63 7.15
CA PHE A 206 -4.36 2.40 7.65
C PHE A 206 -4.54 2.79 9.12
N ASP A 207 -5.74 3.21 9.51
CA ASP A 207 -6.02 3.62 10.89
C ASP A 207 -5.91 2.44 11.87
N TYR A 208 -6.32 1.23 11.48
CA TYR A 208 -6.14 0.02 12.28
C TYR A 208 -4.66 -0.32 12.45
N TYR A 209 -3.89 -0.41 11.35
CA TYR A 209 -2.44 -0.68 11.41
C TYR A 209 -1.69 0.35 12.25
N LYS A 210 -2.00 1.64 12.05
CA LYS A 210 -1.40 2.72 12.83
C LYS A 210 -1.77 2.62 14.30
N GLY A 211 -3.02 2.25 14.62
CA GLY A 211 -3.47 2.02 15.98
C GLY A 211 -2.71 0.88 16.65
N MET A 212 -2.62 -0.27 15.97
CA MET A 212 -1.87 -1.42 16.47
C MET A 212 -0.40 -1.07 16.74
N LYS A 213 0.30 -0.43 15.79
CA LYS A 213 1.72 -0.10 15.94
C LYS A 213 2.03 0.83 17.13
N ASN A 214 1.09 1.72 17.49
CA ASN A 214 1.31 2.74 18.52
C ASN A 214 0.66 2.41 19.87
N SER A 215 -0.14 1.34 19.96
CA SER A 215 -0.79 0.93 21.22
C SER A 215 0.15 0.09 22.10
N PRO A 216 -0.01 0.16 23.44
CA PRO A 216 0.61 -0.80 24.36
C PRO A 216 0.18 -2.25 24.03
N LEU A 217 1.06 -3.22 24.30
CA LEU A 217 0.84 -4.64 24.00
C LEU A 217 -0.50 -5.17 24.53
N THR A 218 -0.92 -4.75 25.73
CA THR A 218 -2.18 -5.15 26.34
C THR A 218 -3.42 -4.70 25.56
N GLU A 219 -3.37 -3.53 24.93
CA GLU A 219 -4.47 -3.06 24.07
C GLU A 219 -4.47 -3.73 22.70
N GLN A 220 -3.29 -4.10 22.19
CA GLN A 220 -3.17 -4.88 20.95
C GLN A 220 -3.81 -6.25 21.12
N LEU A 221 -3.49 -6.96 22.21
CA LEU A 221 -4.06 -8.27 22.53
C LEU A 221 -5.58 -8.21 22.70
N LYS A 222 -6.10 -7.20 23.42
CA LYS A 222 -7.56 -7.01 23.55
C LYS A 222 -8.23 -6.79 22.21
N ARG A 223 -7.66 -5.97 21.32
CA ARG A 223 -8.22 -5.74 19.98
C ARG A 223 -8.22 -7.03 19.15
N GLN A 224 -7.15 -7.82 19.20
CA GLN A 224 -7.08 -9.12 18.55
C GLN A 224 -8.10 -10.11 19.12
N GLU A 225 -8.28 -10.18 20.45
CA GLU A 225 -9.30 -11.02 21.09
C GLU A 225 -10.73 -10.62 20.69
N TYR A 226 -11.05 -9.31 20.71
CA TYR A 226 -12.35 -8.82 20.24
C TYR A 226 -12.59 -9.16 18.77
N GLU A 227 -11.56 -9.09 17.94
CA GLU A 227 -11.65 -9.43 16.52
C GLU A 227 -11.93 -10.93 16.33
N ILE A 228 -11.15 -11.79 17.00
CA ILE A 228 -11.36 -13.24 17.00
C ILE A 228 -12.79 -13.55 17.41
N GLN A 229 -13.27 -12.98 18.52
CA GLN A 229 -14.64 -13.16 19.02
C GLN A 229 -15.72 -12.65 18.06
N SER A 230 -15.46 -11.57 17.34
CA SER A 230 -16.40 -11.02 16.35
C SER A 230 -16.46 -11.90 15.10
N ASN A 231 -15.33 -12.47 14.69
CA ASN A 231 -15.22 -13.35 13.54
C ASN A 231 -15.82 -14.73 13.85
N THR A 232 -15.64 -15.28 15.05
CA THR A 232 -16.38 -16.49 15.47
C THR A 232 -17.88 -16.24 15.48
N ARG A 233 -18.36 -15.12 16.05
CA ARG A 233 -19.80 -14.79 16.02
C ARG A 233 -20.36 -14.66 14.60
N LYS A 234 -19.62 -14.04 13.68
CA LYS A 234 -20.01 -13.97 12.25
C LYS A 234 -20.05 -15.36 11.60
N ALA A 235 -19.10 -16.23 11.92
CA ALA A 235 -19.05 -17.60 11.40
C ALA A 235 -20.19 -18.47 11.96
N GLU A 236 -20.53 -18.31 13.24
CA GLU A 236 -21.68 -18.95 13.89
C GLU A 236 -23.00 -18.50 13.25
N ILE A 237 -23.21 -17.19 13.08
CA ILE A 237 -24.39 -16.66 12.38
C ILE A 237 -24.48 -17.19 10.93
N PHE A 238 -23.35 -17.34 10.24
CA PHE A 238 -23.32 -17.87 8.87
C PHE A 238 -23.65 -19.38 8.83
N GLN A 239 -23.23 -20.16 9.83
CA GLN A 239 -23.59 -21.57 9.97
C GLN A 239 -25.07 -21.72 10.32
N ASP A 240 -25.59 -20.92 11.24
CA ASP A 240 -27.01 -20.94 11.64
C ASP A 240 -27.92 -20.57 10.45
N ASN A 241 -27.57 -19.52 9.69
CA ASN A 241 -28.32 -19.17 8.47
C ASN A 241 -28.25 -20.26 7.39
N LYS A 242 -27.14 -21.01 7.31
CA LYS A 242 -27.00 -22.15 6.38
C LYS A 242 -27.83 -23.36 6.83
N LEU A 243 -27.89 -23.60 8.14
CA LEU A 243 -28.76 -24.62 8.74
C LEU A 243 -30.23 -24.25 8.57
N ASP A 244 -30.60 -22.97 8.75
CA ASP A 244 -31.95 -22.46 8.50
C ASP A 244 -32.32 -22.56 7.01
N PHE A 245 -31.40 -22.26 6.09
CA PHE A 245 -31.62 -22.46 4.66
C PHE A 245 -31.83 -23.95 4.32
N LEU A 246 -31.04 -24.86 4.90
CA LEU A 246 -31.21 -26.31 4.72
C LEU A 246 -32.50 -26.82 5.36
N PHE A 247 -32.91 -26.30 6.51
CA PHE A 247 -34.18 -26.64 7.16
C PHE A 247 -35.37 -26.14 6.34
N THR A 248 -35.30 -24.93 5.81
CA THR A 248 -36.36 -24.34 4.98
C THR A 248 -36.54 -25.13 3.68
N PHE A 249 -35.45 -25.49 3.00
CA PHE A 249 -35.49 -26.31 1.78
C PHE A 249 -36.04 -27.73 2.04
N ASN A 250 -35.72 -28.31 3.20
CA ASN A 250 -36.27 -29.59 3.62
C ASN A 250 -37.75 -29.50 4.02
N LEU A 251 -38.23 -28.35 4.52
CA LEU A 251 -39.62 -28.13 4.89
C LEU A 251 -40.52 -27.91 3.66
N GLU A 252 -40.07 -27.13 2.66
CA GLU A 252 -40.78 -26.96 1.38
C GLU A 252 -40.87 -28.27 0.57
N ASN A 253 -39.87 -29.15 0.67
CA ASN A 253 -39.92 -30.50 0.07
C ASN A 253 -40.84 -31.46 0.84
N LYS A 254 -41.10 -31.20 2.13
CA LYS A 254 -42.01 -31.99 2.95
C LYS A 254 -43.47 -31.57 2.76
N GLU A 255 -43.73 -30.29 2.49
CA GLU A 255 -45.06 -29.77 2.16
C GLU A 255 -45.53 -30.20 0.75
N ARG A 256 -44.61 -30.47 -0.20
CA ARG A 256 -44.98 -31.05 -1.50
C ARG A 256 -45.37 -32.54 -1.47
N ASN A 257 -45.08 -33.26 -0.38
CA ASN A 257 -45.26 -34.72 -0.33
C ASN A 257 -46.52 -35.20 0.40
N ASN A 258 -47.38 -34.31 0.89
CA ASN A 258 -48.60 -34.68 1.61
C ASN A 258 -49.87 -34.03 1.02
N GLN A 259 -50.20 -34.37 -0.23
CA GLN A 259 -51.59 -34.36 -0.71
C GLN A 259 -51.83 -35.51 -1.71
N THR A 260 -52.22 -36.63 -1.12
CA THR A 260 -53.29 -37.57 -1.50
C THR A 260 -53.36 -38.17 -2.92
N PHE A 261 -53.04 -39.47 -2.95
CA PHE A 261 -53.63 -40.61 -3.68
C PHE A 261 -54.88 -40.39 -4.55
N ASN A 262 -54.87 -40.96 -5.77
CA ASN A 262 -55.59 -42.20 -6.17
C ASN A 262 -55.23 -42.58 -7.64
N THR A 263 -54.59 -43.73 -7.89
CA THR A 263 -55.15 -45.02 -8.39
C THR A 263 -55.61 -44.91 -9.87
N GLU A 264 -55.00 -45.56 -10.87
CA GLU A 264 -54.99 -47.01 -11.17
C GLU A 264 -53.78 -47.45 -12.05
N GLU A 265 -53.32 -48.68 -11.82
CA GLU A 265 -52.34 -49.52 -12.56
C GLU A 265 -52.81 -49.90 -14.01
N PRO A 266 -52.06 -50.60 -14.94
CA PRO A 266 -50.94 -51.54 -14.71
C PRO A 266 -49.78 -51.67 -15.75
N VAL A 267 -48.60 -52.08 -15.24
CA VAL A 267 -47.73 -53.24 -15.66
C VAL A 267 -47.14 -53.21 -17.10
N ILE A 268 -45.81 -53.29 -17.35
CA ILE A 268 -45.04 -54.55 -17.51
C ILE A 268 -43.53 -54.26 -17.74
N THR A 269 -42.70 -54.77 -16.79
CA THR A 269 -41.33 -55.36 -16.91
C THR A 269 -40.17 -54.54 -17.50
N LYS A 270 -38.90 -54.69 -17.11
CA LYS A 270 -38.15 -55.59 -16.19
C LYS A 270 -36.76 -54.97 -16.02
N GLN A 271 -36.20 -55.07 -14.80
CA GLN A 271 -34.81 -55.42 -14.45
C GLN A 271 -33.65 -54.78 -15.25
N LYS A 272 -32.57 -54.27 -14.62
CA LYS A 272 -31.88 -54.80 -13.44
C LYS A 272 -30.88 -53.77 -12.90
N ASN A 273 -30.85 -53.69 -11.58
CA ASN A 273 -29.90 -53.01 -10.70
C ASN A 273 -28.42 -53.18 -11.09
N CYS A 274 -27.60 -52.18 -10.73
CA CYS A 274 -26.70 -52.30 -9.58
C CYS A 274 -26.24 -50.91 -9.08
N ILE A 275 -26.65 -50.61 -7.85
CA ILE A 275 -26.01 -49.62 -6.99
C ILE A 275 -24.71 -50.25 -6.48
N SER A 276 -23.60 -49.52 -6.62
CA SER A 276 -22.41 -49.72 -5.81
C SER A 276 -21.84 -48.35 -5.42
N VAL A 277 -22.21 -47.85 -4.24
CA VAL A 277 -21.41 -46.83 -3.54
C VAL A 277 -21.44 -47.13 -2.05
N SER A 278 -20.33 -47.70 -1.59
CA SER A 278 -19.75 -47.51 -0.26
C SER A 278 -18.21 -47.55 -0.44
N PRO A 279 -17.40 -47.12 0.53
CA PRO A 279 -16.95 -45.73 0.65
C PRO A 279 -15.42 -45.63 0.72
N SER A 280 -14.82 -44.50 0.33
CA SER A 280 -13.45 -44.21 0.73
C SER A 280 -13.20 -42.71 0.86
N SER A 281 -13.00 -42.35 2.12
CA SER A 281 -12.25 -41.20 2.64
C SER A 281 -11.17 -40.65 1.71
N ASN A 282 -11.12 -39.32 1.59
CA ASN A 282 -9.98 -38.49 2.04
C ASN A 282 -10.29 -37.01 1.75
N ILE A 283 -10.90 -36.34 2.72
CA ILE A 283 -10.80 -34.88 2.86
C ILE A 283 -9.57 -34.65 3.72
N GLU A 284 -8.43 -34.38 3.08
CA GLU A 284 -7.30 -33.78 3.78
C GLU A 284 -7.62 -32.30 4.04
N ASN A 285 -8.14 -32.05 5.23
CA ASN A 285 -8.03 -30.76 5.88
C ASN A 285 -6.54 -30.47 6.12
N SER A 286 -5.99 -29.52 5.38
CA SER A 286 -4.77 -28.79 5.79
C SER A 286 -5.07 -27.30 5.91
N PHE A 287 -5.90 -26.96 6.91
CA PHE A 287 -5.88 -25.64 7.52
C PHE A 287 -4.59 -25.50 8.32
N ILE A 288 -3.50 -25.11 7.64
CA ILE A 288 -2.34 -24.53 8.29
C ILE A 288 -2.44 -23.02 8.10
N SER A 289 -3.23 -22.40 8.97
CA SER A 289 -3.11 -20.99 9.30
C SER A 289 -1.77 -20.82 10.02
N GLY A 290 -0.70 -20.56 9.26
CA GLY A 290 0.61 -20.22 9.79
C GLY A 290 0.53 -18.90 10.57
N SER A 291 0.55 -19.00 11.89
CA SER A 291 0.88 -17.88 12.78
C SER A 291 2.32 -17.40 12.52
N PRO A 292 2.63 -16.12 12.82
CA PRO A 292 3.58 -15.32 12.07
C PRO A 292 5.04 -15.49 12.54
N LEU A 293 5.95 -15.04 11.67
CA LEU A 293 7.39 -14.98 11.86
C LEU A 293 7.80 -14.50 13.25
N SER A 294 8.62 -15.33 13.90
CA SER A 294 9.54 -15.00 14.97
C SER A 294 10.62 -14.04 14.45
N PHE A 295 10.63 -12.79 14.95
CA PHE A 295 11.81 -11.94 14.82
C PHE A 295 12.73 -12.15 16.03
N VAL A 296 13.79 -12.91 15.81
CA VAL A 296 14.97 -12.96 16.68
C VAL A 296 15.71 -11.63 16.53
N THR A 297 15.72 -10.81 17.58
CA THR A 297 16.62 -9.65 17.67
C THR A 297 18.03 -10.15 17.98
N SER A 298 18.93 -10.16 16.99
CA SER A 298 20.36 -10.22 17.26
C SER A 298 20.82 -8.86 17.79
N GLY A 299 20.97 -8.78 19.11
CA GLY A 299 21.61 -7.65 19.76
C GLY A 299 23.12 -7.67 19.55
N LYS A 300 23.66 -6.54 19.11
CA LYS A 300 25.05 -6.14 19.41
C LYS A 300 25.07 -4.63 19.64
N THR A 301 24.83 -4.25 20.90
CA THR A 301 25.24 -2.95 21.45
C THR A 301 26.68 -3.11 21.95
N PRO A 302 27.65 -2.28 21.52
CA PRO A 302 28.87 -2.13 22.28
C PRO A 302 28.59 -1.21 23.47
N LEU A 303 28.74 -1.78 24.66
CA LEU A 303 28.94 -1.05 25.91
C LEU A 303 30.24 -0.25 25.77
N ASN A 304 30.22 1.06 26.01
CA ASN A 304 31.39 1.79 26.46
C ASN A 304 30.95 2.80 27.52
N HIS A 305 31.29 2.48 28.76
CA HIS A 305 31.40 3.43 29.85
C HIS A 305 32.57 4.36 29.55
N GLU A 306 32.36 5.68 29.60
CA GLU A 306 33.41 6.61 29.97
C GLU A 306 32.82 7.89 30.61
N GLU A 307 33.50 8.32 31.66
CA GLU A 307 33.10 9.26 32.70
C GLU A 307 32.66 10.66 32.22
N GLN A 308 31.73 11.23 32.99
CA GLN A 308 31.40 12.65 32.94
C GLN A 308 32.58 13.49 33.45
N ILE A 309 33.21 14.26 32.56
CA ILE A 309 34.06 15.40 32.93
C ILE A 309 33.31 16.70 32.60
N PRO A 310 33.06 17.60 33.56
CA PRO A 310 32.36 18.85 33.31
C PRO A 310 33.28 19.87 32.61
N LYS A 311 32.93 20.28 31.38
CA LYS A 311 33.67 21.33 30.66
C LYS A 311 33.26 22.74 31.11
N SER A 312 34.29 23.49 31.47
CA SER A 312 34.33 24.86 31.99
C SER A 312 33.66 25.95 31.11
N LYS A 313 33.00 26.91 31.78
CA LYS A 313 32.44 28.14 31.21
C LYS A 313 33.51 28.99 30.49
N LYS A 314 33.32 29.28 29.19
CA LYS A 314 34.17 30.22 28.44
C LYS A 314 33.83 31.68 28.80
N LYS A 315 34.83 32.42 29.32
CA LYS A 315 34.82 33.87 29.57
C LYS A 315 34.68 34.66 28.26
N LYS A 316 33.78 35.65 28.24
CA LYS A 316 33.70 36.71 27.21
C LYS A 316 34.93 37.62 27.29
N ARG A 317 35.67 37.76 26.17
CA ARG A 317 36.72 38.78 26.00
C ARG A 317 36.07 40.10 25.55
N LYS A 318 36.27 41.18 26.31
CA LYS A 318 35.92 42.55 25.92
C LYS A 318 36.94 43.05 24.89
N HIS A 319 36.46 43.59 23.76
CA HIS A 319 37.28 44.39 22.86
C HIS A 319 37.46 45.80 23.43
N ARG A 320 38.71 46.26 23.48
CA ARG A 320 39.12 47.62 23.81
C ARG A 320 39.16 48.40 22.48
N ARG A 321 38.40 49.49 22.36
CA ARG A 321 38.58 50.48 21.30
C ARG A 321 39.63 51.50 21.75
N LEU A 322 40.53 51.83 20.83
CA LEU A 322 41.46 52.95 20.89
C LEU A 322 40.69 54.27 20.92
#